data_AF-A0A926DNW6-F1
#
_entry.id   AF-A0A926DNW6-F1
#
_cell.length_a   1.000
_cell.length_b   1.000
_cell.length_c   1.000
_cell.angle_alpha   90.00
_cell.angle_beta   90.00
_cell.angle_gamma   90.00
#
_symmetry.space_group_name_H-M   'P 1'
#
loop_
_entity.id
_entity.type
_entity.pdbx_description
1 polymer ?
#
loop_
_entity_poly.entity_id
_entity_poly.type
_entity_poly.pdbx_seq_one_letter_code
_entity_poly.pdbx_strand_id
1 'polypeptide(L)'
;MAKGKYQKWLEPDGLLLLEAWARDGLTDEQIADKMGINTATLYRYKEKYCEICEALKRGKEVVDVEVENALLNLAKSGNITAIIFWLKNRKPNVWRDKQKDVGDEHLEDVSDAESEVFADD
;
A
#
# COMPACT_ATOMS: atom_id res chain seq x y z
N MET A 1 -2.81 24.62 33.64
CA MET A 1 -3.08 23.51 32.68
C MET A 1 -2.08 23.61 31.55
N ALA A 2 -1.10 22.71 31.47
CA ALA A 2 -0.16 22.71 30.35
C ALA A 2 -0.93 22.35 29.07
N LYS A 3 -1.02 23.29 28.12
CA LYS A 3 -1.59 23.05 26.80
C LYS A 3 -0.74 21.99 26.09
N GLY A 4 -1.36 20.90 25.63
CA GLY A 4 -0.65 19.84 24.93
C GLY A 4 -0.10 20.34 23.59
N LYS A 5 1.08 19.85 23.18
CA LYS A 5 1.76 20.25 21.92
C LYS A 5 0.87 20.13 20.66
N TYR A 6 -0.19 19.30 20.69
CA TYR A 6 -1.14 19.14 19.59
C TYR A 6 -1.93 20.40 19.24
N GLN A 7 -2.19 21.31 20.19
CA GLN A 7 -3.09 22.44 19.95
C GLN A 7 -2.60 23.36 18.83
N LYS A 8 -1.29 23.62 18.79
CA LYS A 8 -0.63 24.37 17.72
C LYS A 8 -0.89 23.76 16.33
N TRP A 9 -0.99 22.44 16.25
CA TRP A 9 -1.17 21.71 15.00
C TRP A 9 -2.63 21.58 14.57
N LEU A 10 -3.57 22.04 15.41
CA LEU A 10 -4.99 22.19 15.06
C LEU A 10 -5.34 23.61 14.62
N GLU A 11 -4.42 24.57 14.81
CA GLU A 11 -4.59 25.92 14.30
C GLU A 11 -4.40 25.93 12.77
N PRO A 12 -5.05 26.86 12.03
CA PRO A 12 -4.98 26.93 10.58
C PRO A 12 -3.54 26.93 10.03
N ASP A 13 -2.64 27.68 10.66
CA ASP A 13 -1.23 27.75 10.25
C ASP A 13 -0.50 26.41 10.48
N GLY A 14 -0.83 25.71 11.57
CA GLY A 14 -0.28 24.39 11.87
C GLY A 14 -0.73 23.34 10.85
N LEU A 15 -2.01 23.34 10.50
CA LEU A 15 -2.56 22.47 9.46
C LEU A 15 -1.95 22.78 8.09
N LEU A 16 -1.78 24.06 7.77
CA LEU A 16 -1.16 24.49 6.52
C LEU A 16 0.30 24.01 6.41
N LEU A 17 1.07 24.08 7.50
CA LEU A 17 2.44 23.56 7.54
C LEU A 17 2.49 22.04 7.35
N LEU A 18 1.59 21.30 8.01
CA LEU A 18 1.51 19.84 7.87
C LEU A 18 1.19 19.43 6.44
N GLU A 19 0.21 20.09 5.82
CA GLU A 19 -0.13 19.87 4.42
C GLU A 19 1.03 20.22 3.49
N ALA A 20 1.71 21.35 3.71
CA ALA A 20 2.86 21.76 2.91
C ALA A 20 3.99 20.73 3.00
N TRP A 21 4.33 20.23 4.20
CA TRP A 21 5.36 19.21 4.33
C TRP A 21 4.99 17.87 3.69
N ALA A 22 3.71 17.47 3.79
CA ALA A 22 3.22 16.30 3.09
C ALA A 22 3.32 16.47 1.56
N ARG A 23 3.02 17.68 1.04
CA ARG A 23 3.17 18.03 -0.37
C ARG A 23 4.63 18.00 -0.83
N ASP A 24 5.55 18.42 0.03
CA ASP A 24 6.99 18.34 -0.22
C ASP A 24 7.53 16.88 -0.20
N GLY A 25 6.66 15.89 0.03
CA GLY A 25 7.01 14.47 0.03
C GLY A 25 7.66 13.97 1.33
N LEU A 26 7.54 14.71 2.43
CA LEU A 26 8.09 14.26 3.71
C LEU A 26 7.33 13.04 4.26
N THR A 27 8.07 12.12 4.87
CA THR A 27 7.47 10.98 5.56
C THR A 27 6.90 11.38 6.91
N ASP A 28 6.00 10.56 7.45
CA ASP A 28 5.40 10.82 8.77
C ASP A 28 6.48 10.89 9.87
N GLU A 29 7.59 10.16 9.73
CA GLU A 29 8.74 10.22 10.62
C GLU A 29 9.42 11.60 10.58
N GLN A 30 9.70 12.11 9.38
CA GLN A 30 10.32 13.42 9.18
C GLN A 30 9.41 14.56 9.65
N ILE A 31 8.10 14.41 9.44
CA ILE A 31 7.10 15.36 9.92
C ILE A 31 7.06 15.37 11.45
N ALA A 32 7.05 14.20 12.09
CA ALA A 32 7.07 14.11 13.56
C ALA A 32 8.34 14.74 14.15
N ASP A 33 9.50 14.52 13.52
CA ASP A 33 10.76 15.15 13.90
C ASP A 33 10.68 16.68 13.79
N LYS A 34 10.16 17.22 12.68
CA LYS A 34 9.92 18.67 12.50
C LYS A 34 8.94 19.24 13.52
N MET A 35 7.95 18.46 13.95
CA MET A 35 7.02 18.83 15.00
C MET A 35 7.64 18.77 16.41
N GLY A 36 8.82 18.17 16.57
CA GLY A 36 9.47 17.97 17.86
C GLY A 36 8.71 16.98 18.75
N ILE A 37 8.12 15.94 18.14
CA ILE A 37 7.39 14.85 18.80
C ILE A 37 7.88 13.49 18.30
N ASN A 38 7.62 12.44 19.07
CA ASN A 38 7.86 11.09 18.60
C ASN A 38 6.83 10.70 17.52
N THR A 39 7.24 9.89 16.54
CA THR A 39 6.40 9.36 15.46
C THR A 39 5.12 8.68 15.97
N ALA A 40 5.20 7.88 17.03
CA ALA A 40 4.03 7.28 17.69
C ALA A 40 3.04 8.32 18.23
N THR A 41 3.53 9.50 18.62
CA THR A 41 2.67 10.61 19.03
C THR A 41 1.94 11.23 17.84
N LEU A 42 2.61 11.35 16.69
CA LEU A 42 1.97 11.80 15.45
C LEU A 42 0.86 10.83 15.02
N TYR A 43 1.10 9.51 15.08
CA TYR A 43 0.07 8.51 14.78
C TYR A 43 -1.17 8.68 15.68
N ARG A 44 -0.97 8.87 16.98
CA ARG A 44 -2.07 9.16 17.92
C ARG A 44 -2.80 10.47 17.60
N TYR A 45 -2.09 11.49 17.12
CA TYR A 45 -2.72 12.75 16.73
C TYR A 45 -3.59 12.57 15.49
N LYS A 46 -3.11 11.82 14.48
CA LYS A 46 -3.88 11.48 13.28
C LYS A 46 -5.14 10.68 13.58
N GLU A 47 -5.09 9.78 14.58
CA GLU A 47 -6.24 9.00 15.02
C GLU A 47 -7.26 9.87 15.77
N LYS A 48 -6.79 10.78 16.64
CA LYS A 48 -7.67 11.57 17.51
C LYS A 48 -8.22 12.83 16.86
N TYR A 49 -7.49 13.42 15.92
CA TYR A 49 -7.83 14.70 15.30
C TYR A 49 -7.85 14.54 13.78
N CYS A 50 -9.06 14.51 13.21
CA CYS A 50 -9.26 14.28 11.79
C CYS A 50 -8.63 15.39 10.94
N GLU A 51 -8.57 16.63 11.44
CA GLU A 51 -8.01 17.79 10.74
C GLU A 51 -6.54 17.59 10.38
N ILE A 52 -5.74 17.05 11.31
CA ILE A 52 -4.33 16.71 11.09
C ILE A 52 -4.21 15.60 10.04
N CYS A 53 -5.07 14.58 10.12
CA CYS A 53 -5.07 13.47 9.17
C CYS A 53 -5.43 13.94 7.75
N GLU A 54 -6.46 14.76 7.63
CA GLU A 54 -6.94 15.30 6.36
C GLU A 54 -5.94 16.28 5.73
N ALA A 55 -5.29 17.14 6.53
CA ALA A 55 -4.22 18.01 6.04
C ALA A 55 -3.06 17.20 5.43
N LEU A 56 -2.63 16.13 6.10
CA LEU A 56 -1.56 15.25 5.60
C LEU A 56 -1.99 14.49 4.33
N LYS A 57 -3.22 13.98 4.27
CA LYS A 57 -3.74 13.28 3.08
C LYS A 57 -3.81 14.22 1.86
N ARG A 58 -4.36 15.42 2.05
CA ARG A 58 -4.46 16.43 0.98
C ARG A 58 -3.09 16.82 0.43
N GLY A 59 -2.09 16.95 1.32
CA GLY A 59 -0.72 17.21 0.89
C GLY A 59 -0.14 16.06 0.05
N LYS A 60 -0.40 14.80 0.44
CA LYS A 60 0.12 13.61 -0.25
C LYS A 60 -0.44 13.42 -1.66
N GLU A 61 -1.71 13.79 -1.90
CA GLU A 61 -2.35 13.64 -3.22
C GLU A 61 -1.55 14.30 -4.34
N VAL A 62 -0.97 15.48 -4.08
CA VAL A 62 -0.18 16.20 -5.10
C VAL A 62 1.10 15.46 -5.45
N VAL A 63 1.88 15.05 -4.44
CA VAL A 63 3.15 14.33 -4.67
C VAL A 63 2.90 12.94 -5.25
N ASP A 64 1.82 12.26 -4.86
CA ASP A 64 1.42 10.99 -5.44
C ASP A 64 1.16 11.14 -6.96
N VAL A 65 0.42 12.19 -7.36
CA VAL A 65 0.18 12.50 -8.79
C VAL A 65 1.49 12.82 -9.54
N GLU A 66 2.43 13.54 -8.92
CA GLU A 66 3.74 13.82 -9.52
C GLU A 66 4.54 12.54 -9.76
N VAL A 67 4.57 11.64 -8.77
CA VAL A 67 5.24 10.33 -8.88
C VAL A 67 4.56 9.46 -9.93
N GLU A 68 3.23 9.44 -10.01
CA GLU A 68 2.48 8.74 -11.05
C GLU A 68 2.81 9.25 -12.45
N ASN A 69 2.91 10.57 -12.64
CA ASN A 69 3.30 11.17 -13.91
C ASN A 69 4.74 10.81 -14.30
N ALA A 70 5.67 10.83 -13.34
CA ALA A 70 7.06 10.44 -13.57
C ALA A 70 7.15 8.95 -13.96
N LEU A 71 6.43 8.07 -13.26
CA LEU A 71 6.31 6.65 -13.59
C LEU A 71 5.75 6.44 -15.00
N LEU A 72 4.69 7.18 -15.37
CA LEU A 72 4.10 7.10 -16.70
C LEU A 72 5.10 7.51 -17.79
N ASN A 73 5.87 8.58 -17.56
CA ASN A 73 6.90 9.03 -18.50
C ASN A 73 8.01 7.98 -18.67
N LEU A 74 8.47 7.37 -17.58
CA LEU A 74 9.43 6.25 -17.61
C LEU A 74 8.87 5.04 -18.38
N ALA A 75 7.60 4.71 -18.17
CA ALA A 75 6.97 3.63 -18.91
C ALA A 75 6.91 3.94 -20.42
N LYS A 76 6.55 5.17 -20.79
CA LYS A 76 6.53 5.63 -22.18
C LYS A 76 7.92 5.66 -22.83
N SER A 77 8.98 5.90 -22.06
CA SER A 77 10.36 5.89 -22.55
C SER A 77 10.98 4.49 -22.62
N GLY A 78 10.20 3.43 -22.37
CA GLY A 78 10.67 2.04 -22.51
C GLY A 78 11.27 1.43 -21.25
N ASN A 79 11.14 2.06 -20.07
CA ASN A 79 11.58 1.44 -18.83
C ASN A 79 10.72 0.22 -18.50
N ILE A 80 11.30 -0.98 -18.61
CA ILE A 80 10.59 -2.26 -18.46
C ILE A 80 9.91 -2.38 -17.09
N THR A 81 10.58 -1.98 -16.01
CA THR A 81 10.01 -2.05 -14.65
C THR A 81 8.79 -1.14 -14.50
N ALA A 82 8.87 0.10 -14.99
CA ALA A 82 7.74 1.04 -14.97
C ALA A 82 6.58 0.52 -15.83
N ILE A 83 6.85 -0.07 -16.99
CA ILE A 83 5.83 -0.71 -17.85
C ILE A 83 5.15 -1.86 -17.10
N ILE A 84 5.91 -2.78 -16.50
CA ILE A 84 5.38 -3.91 -15.73
C ILE A 84 4.50 -3.40 -14.58
N PHE A 85 4.98 -2.43 -13.81
CA PHE A 85 4.23 -1.87 -12.68
C PHE A 85 2.93 -1.20 -13.15
N TRP A 86 2.99 -0.41 -14.22
CA TRP A 86 1.80 0.22 -14.81
C TRP A 86 0.77 -0.82 -15.28
N LEU A 87 1.21 -1.90 -15.93
CA LEU A 87 0.33 -2.98 -16.39
C LEU A 87 -0.31 -3.74 -15.23
N LYS A 88 0.45 -4.03 -14.17
CA LYS A 88 -0.09 -4.66 -12.95
C LYS A 88 -1.16 -3.82 -12.27
N ASN A 89 -1.00 -2.49 -12.25
CA ASN A 89 -1.98 -1.57 -11.64
C ASN A 89 -3.21 -1.34 -12.53
N ARG A 90 -3.05 -1.19 -13.85
CA ARG A 90 -4.14 -0.85 -14.77
C ARG A 90 -4.88 -2.03 -15.40
N LYS A 91 -4.24 -3.21 -15.46
CA LYS A 91 -4.81 -4.44 -16.03
C LYS A 91 -4.59 -5.62 -15.08
N PRO A 92 -5.03 -5.53 -13.81
CA PRO A 92 -4.72 -6.54 -12.79
C PRO A 92 -5.23 -7.93 -13.19
N ASN A 93 -6.38 -8.03 -13.84
CA ASN A 93 -6.96 -9.32 -14.26
C ASN A 93 -6.11 -10.08 -15.30
N VAL A 94 -5.21 -9.38 -16.00
CA VAL A 94 -4.35 -9.96 -17.05
C VAL A 94 -2.90 -10.12 -16.57
N TRP A 95 -2.44 -9.23 -15.67
CA TRP A 95 -1.03 -9.12 -15.29
C TRP A 95 -0.74 -9.43 -13.82
N ARG A 96 -1.75 -9.64 -12.97
CA ARG A 96 -1.55 -10.21 -11.63
C ARG A 96 -1.30 -11.70 -11.80
N ASP A 97 -0.25 -12.20 -11.17
CA ASP A 97 0.14 -13.60 -11.23
C ASP A 97 -1.07 -14.48 -10.84
N LYS A 98 -1.42 -15.46 -11.69
CA LYS A 98 -2.44 -16.47 -11.34
C LYS A 98 -1.89 -17.26 -10.15
N GLN A 99 -2.52 -17.16 -8.99
CA GLN A 99 -2.32 -18.18 -7.96
C GLN A 99 -2.72 -19.51 -8.63
N LYS A 100 -1.80 -20.48 -8.66
CA LYS A 100 -2.20 -21.85 -8.98
C LYS A 100 -3.11 -22.27 -7.85
N ASP A 101 -4.39 -22.42 -8.13
CA ASP A 101 -5.29 -23.15 -7.24
C ASP A 101 -4.67 -24.54 -7.06
N VAL A 102 -4.12 -24.81 -5.87
CA VAL A 102 -3.80 -26.17 -5.43
C VAL A 102 -5.14 -26.80 -5.08
N GLY A 103 -5.89 -27.15 -6.13
CA GLY A 103 -7.20 -27.80 -6.03
C GLY A 103 -7.03 -29.30 -6.09
N ASP A 104 -7.10 -29.92 -4.92
CA ASP A 104 -7.79 -31.18 -4.64
C ASP A 104 -7.40 -32.39 -5.51
N GLU A 105 -6.34 -33.09 -5.10
CA GLU A 105 -6.08 -34.47 -5.53
C GLU A 105 -7.10 -35.36 -4.80
N HIS A 106 -8.24 -35.61 -5.45
CA HIS A 106 -9.22 -36.58 -5.00
C HIS A 106 -8.56 -37.97 -5.00
N LEU A 107 -8.29 -38.49 -3.80
CA LEU A 107 -7.96 -39.89 -3.57
C LEU A 107 -9.21 -40.72 -3.92
N GLU A 108 -9.27 -41.24 -5.14
CA GLU A 108 -10.18 -42.34 -5.45
C GLU A 108 -9.46 -43.66 -5.20
N ASP A 109 -9.81 -44.25 -4.06
CA ASP A 109 -9.66 -45.67 -3.79
C ASP A 109 -10.21 -46.47 -4.97
N VAL A 110 -9.34 -47.21 -5.66
CA VAL A 110 -9.74 -48.37 -6.46
C VAL A 110 -9.20 -49.62 -5.75
N SER A 111 -9.81 -49.92 -4.62
CA SER A 111 -10.04 -51.32 -4.26
C SER A 111 -11.06 -51.86 -5.26
N ASP A 112 -10.59 -52.64 -6.24
CA ASP A 112 -11.37 -53.63 -7.03
C ASP A 112 -10.76 -53.78 -8.44
N ALA A 113 -9.60 -54.47 -8.56
CA ALA A 113 -9.15 -55.06 -9.83
C ALA A 113 -7.89 -55.95 -9.70
N GLU A 114 -7.81 -56.90 -8.75
CA GLU A 114 -6.87 -58.05 -8.88
C GLU A 114 -7.48 -59.35 -8.32
N SER A 115 -8.78 -59.56 -8.55
CA SER A 115 -9.33 -60.92 -8.63
C SER A 115 -9.46 -61.28 -10.10
N GLU A 116 -8.85 -62.39 -10.51
CA GLU A 116 -8.89 -63.03 -11.84
C GLU A 116 -7.72 -62.80 -12.82
N VAL A 117 -6.49 -63.14 -12.42
CA VAL A 117 -5.49 -63.82 -13.29
C VAL A 117 -4.53 -64.51 -12.31
N PHE A 118 -4.60 -65.80 -11.98
CA PHE A 118 -4.12 -66.96 -12.72
C PHE A 118 -4.64 -68.22 -12.01
N ALA A 119 -5.63 -68.89 -12.61
CA ALA A 119 -5.73 -70.33 -12.55
C ALA A 119 -4.99 -70.89 -13.79
N ASP A 120 -4.48 -72.12 -13.69
CA ASP A 120 -3.75 -72.91 -14.70
C ASP A 120 -2.21 -72.69 -14.78
N ASP A 121 -1.44 -73.42 -13.95
CA ASP A 121 -0.73 -74.67 -14.34
C ASP A 121 -0.23 -75.43 -13.08
#